data_AF-A0A1F6TIY4-F1
#
_entry.id   AF-A0A1F6TIY4-F1
#
_cell.length_a   1.000
_cell.length_b   1.000
_cell.length_c   1.000
_cell.angle_alpha   90.00
_cell.angle_beta   90.00
_cell.angle_gamma   90.00
#
_symmetry.space_group_name_H-M   'P 1'
#
loop_
_entity.id
_entity.type
_entity.pdbx_description
1 polymer ?
#
loop_
_entity_poly.entity_id
_entity_poly.type
_entity_poly.pdbx_seq_one_letter_code
_entity_poly.pdbx_strand_id
1 'polypeptide(L)'
;AALLLALAGLLGAAAVATRGYNALTHEEVAATVRLEPAGPKRFTARFRFPDGREAGYRLAGDELYVDAHILKWKPLANLFGLHTAYELDRVSGRYRAAAEEQQNARTVQALAPERPLDLFQLRQRYALLGFLFDAEYGSATFVMADRPAEIEIRVSTSGLMARRLEAP
;
A
#
# COMPACT_ATOMS: atom_id res chain seq x y z
N ALA A 1 -12.84 -36.38 -30.42
CA ALA A 1 -12.25 -35.07 -30.76
C ALA A 1 -13.03 -33.91 -30.14
N ALA A 2 -14.32 -33.72 -30.45
CA ALA A 2 -15.11 -32.59 -29.94
C ALA A 2 -15.18 -32.50 -28.39
N LEU A 3 -15.35 -33.62 -27.69
CA LEU A 3 -15.34 -33.65 -26.22
C LEU A 3 -13.99 -33.20 -25.63
N LEU A 4 -12.87 -33.64 -26.23
CA LEU A 4 -11.53 -33.26 -25.79
C LEU A 4 -11.26 -31.77 -26.03
N LEU A 5 -11.73 -31.23 -27.16
CA LEU A 5 -11.64 -29.79 -27.47
C LEU A 5 -12.50 -28.95 -26.52
N ALA A 6 -13.73 -29.40 -26.22
CA ALA A 6 -14.60 -28.74 -25.24
C ALA A 6 -13.98 -28.75 -23.83
N LEU A 7 -13.41 -29.87 -23.42
CA LEU A 7 -12.73 -30.00 -22.12
C LEU A 7 -11.46 -29.13 -22.06
N ALA A 8 -10.66 -29.11 -23.12
CA ALA A 8 -9.49 -28.22 -23.21
C ALA A 8 -9.88 -26.74 -23.15
N GLY A 9 -10.97 -26.35 -23.82
CA GLY A 9 -11.54 -25.00 -23.74
C GLY A 9 -11.99 -24.64 -22.34
N LEU A 10 -12.71 -25.55 -21.65
CA LEU A 10 -13.16 -25.35 -20.27
C LEU A 10 -11.97 -25.17 -19.31
N LEU A 11 -10.97 -26.05 -19.39
CA LEU A 11 -9.76 -25.99 -18.56
C LEU A 11 -8.95 -24.72 -18.83
N GLY A 12 -8.83 -24.32 -20.10
CA GLY A 12 -8.18 -23.06 -20.48
C GLY A 12 -8.90 -21.84 -19.90
N ALA A 13 -10.23 -21.78 -20.01
CA ALA A 13 -11.03 -20.71 -19.44
C ALA A 13 -10.92 -20.66 -17.91
N ALA A 14 -10.96 -21.82 -17.25
CA ALA A 14 -10.77 -21.92 -15.81
C ALA A 14 -9.38 -21.42 -15.38
N ALA A 15 -8.32 -21.82 -16.08
CA ALA A 15 -6.96 -21.36 -15.79
C ALA A 15 -6.81 -19.84 -15.95
N VAL A 16 -7.41 -19.24 -16.98
CA VAL A 16 -7.42 -17.78 -17.18
C VAL A 16 -8.19 -17.10 -16.06
N ALA A 17 -9.37 -17.63 -15.68
CA ALA A 17 -10.18 -17.07 -14.60
C ALA A 17 -9.44 -17.12 -13.25
N THR A 18 -8.80 -18.25 -12.91
CA THR A 18 -8.02 -18.39 -11.67
C THR A 18 -6.83 -17.43 -11.63
N ARG A 19 -6.10 -17.27 -12.74
CA ARG A 19 -4.99 -16.30 -12.82
C ARG A 19 -5.47 -14.87 -12.68
N GLY A 20 -6.58 -14.52 -13.34
CA GLY A 20 -7.21 -13.20 -13.22
C GLY A 20 -7.63 -12.92 -11.77
N TYR A 21 -8.29 -13.88 -11.12
CA TYR A 21 -8.70 -13.77 -9.72
C TYR A 21 -7.51 -13.55 -8.79
N ASN A 22 -6.44 -14.35 -8.90
CA ASN A 22 -5.24 -14.18 -8.09
C ASN A 22 -4.56 -12.83 -8.32
N ALA A 23 -4.52 -12.32 -9.55
CA ALA A 23 -3.98 -11.01 -9.85
C ALA A 23 -4.79 -9.86 -9.21
N LEU A 24 -6.11 -10.05 -9.05
CA LEU A 24 -7.00 -9.09 -8.41
C LEU A 24 -6.88 -9.12 -6.87
N THR A 25 -6.69 -10.31 -6.29
CA THR A 25 -6.64 -10.51 -4.83
C THR A 25 -5.24 -10.48 -4.23
N HIS A 26 -4.20 -10.30 -5.05
CA HIS A 26 -2.82 -10.23 -4.57
C HIS A 26 -2.63 -9.05 -3.60
N GLU A 27 -2.18 -9.36 -2.38
CA GLU A 27 -1.79 -8.39 -1.37
C GLU A 27 -0.30 -8.54 -1.08
N GLU A 28 0.45 -7.46 -1.18
CA GLU A 28 1.88 -7.42 -0.83
C GLU A 28 2.08 -6.66 0.50
N VAL A 29 3.03 -7.09 1.32
CA VAL A 29 3.40 -6.34 2.54
C VAL A 29 4.29 -5.17 2.13
N ALA A 30 3.81 -3.94 2.33
CA ALA A 30 4.58 -2.73 2.05
C ALA A 30 5.51 -2.35 3.20
N ALA A 31 5.05 -2.52 4.45
CA ALA A 31 5.86 -2.33 5.65
C ALA A 31 5.22 -3.02 6.86
N THR A 32 6.04 -3.48 7.80
CA THR A 32 5.62 -3.81 9.16
C THR A 32 5.89 -2.62 10.07
N VAL A 33 4.90 -2.20 10.86
CA VAL A 33 4.97 -1.03 11.72
C VAL A 33 4.75 -1.44 13.18
N ARG A 34 5.72 -1.14 14.02
CA ARG A 34 5.60 -1.26 15.47
C ARG A 34 5.27 0.10 16.07
N LEU A 35 4.13 0.17 16.75
CA LEU A 35 3.62 1.34 17.44
C LEU A 35 3.93 1.26 18.92
N GLU A 36 4.46 2.34 19.48
CA GLU A 36 4.77 2.47 20.90
C GLU A 36 4.26 3.83 21.41
N PRO A 37 3.24 3.85 22.28
CA PRO A 37 2.77 5.08 22.91
C PRO A 37 3.88 5.76 23.70
N ALA A 38 4.05 7.07 23.54
CA ALA A 38 5.14 7.86 24.12
C ALA A 38 4.63 9.04 24.99
N GLY A 39 3.34 9.03 25.34
CA GLY A 39 2.68 10.06 26.13
C GLY A 39 1.30 10.42 25.57
N PRO A 40 0.62 11.43 26.15
CA PRO A 40 -0.66 11.89 25.65
C PRO A 40 -0.55 12.35 24.20
N LYS A 41 -1.31 11.71 23.30
CA LYS A 41 -1.37 12.03 21.87
C LYS A 41 0.00 12.06 21.19
N ARG A 42 0.88 11.16 21.61
CA ARG A 42 2.24 11.01 21.08
C ARG A 42 2.60 9.54 21.05
N PHE A 43 3.20 9.11 19.97
CA PHE A 43 3.66 7.74 19.80
C PHE A 43 4.88 7.70 18.89
N THR A 44 5.62 6.60 18.97
CA THR A 44 6.69 6.28 18.05
C THR A 44 6.24 5.17 17.13
N ALA A 45 6.41 5.36 15.83
CA ALA A 45 6.16 4.37 14.80
C ALA A 45 7.49 3.93 14.20
N ARG A 46 7.82 2.64 14.33
CA ARG A 46 9.00 2.04 13.70
C ARG A 46 8.57 1.18 12.52
N PHE A 47 8.97 1.58 11.32
CA PHE A 47 8.72 0.89 10.07
C PHE A 47 9.87 -0.04 9.75
N ARG A 48 9.54 -1.26 9.34
CA ARG A 48 10.45 -2.24 8.74
C ARG A 48 9.93 -2.57 7.35
N PHE A 49 10.75 -2.34 6.35
CA PHE A 49 10.40 -2.58 4.95
C PHE A 49 10.84 -3.98 4.49
N PRO A 50 10.24 -4.54 3.43
CA PRO A 50 10.65 -5.84 2.87
C PRO A 50 12.10 -5.89 2.39
N ASP A 51 12.67 -4.74 2.03
CA ASP A 51 14.09 -4.60 1.62
C ASP A 51 15.07 -4.56 2.80
N GLY A 52 14.58 -4.72 4.04
CA GLY A 52 15.36 -4.70 5.27
C GLY A 52 15.67 -3.30 5.79
N ARG A 53 15.24 -2.22 5.12
CA ARG A 53 15.35 -0.87 5.68
C ARG A 53 14.46 -0.73 6.90
N GLU A 54 14.91 0.08 7.85
CA GLU A 54 14.13 0.47 9.02
C GLU A 54 14.10 1.98 9.17
N ALA A 55 12.98 2.51 9.63
CA ALA A 55 12.82 3.94 9.90
C ALA A 55 11.94 4.17 11.13
N GLY A 56 12.35 5.06 12.02
CA GLY A 56 11.63 5.38 13.25
C GLY A 56 11.19 6.84 13.28
N TYR A 57 9.89 7.07 13.51
CA TYR A 57 9.30 8.41 13.54
C TYR A 57 8.56 8.64 14.85
N ARG A 58 8.81 9.80 15.48
CA ARG A 58 7.97 10.28 16.59
C ARG A 58 6.87 11.13 16.02
N LEU A 59 5.63 10.78 16.31
CA LEU A 59 4.43 11.39 15.74
C LEU A 59 3.53 11.90 16.87
N ALA A 60 2.89 13.03 16.62
CA ALA A 60 1.85 13.58 17.49
C ALA A 60 0.47 13.32 16.86
N GLY A 61 -0.45 12.77 17.64
CA GLY A 61 -1.77 12.32 17.22
C GLY A 61 -2.25 11.12 18.03
N ASP A 62 -3.48 10.69 17.74
CA ASP A 62 -4.11 9.50 18.33
C ASP A 62 -3.97 8.27 17.41
N GLU A 63 -3.84 8.52 16.10
CA GLU A 63 -3.82 7.52 15.05
C GLU A 63 -2.54 7.67 14.21
N LEU A 64 -1.94 6.53 13.84
CA LEU A 64 -0.98 6.46 12.73
C LEU A 64 -1.75 6.64 11.43
N TYR A 65 -1.30 7.55 10.57
CA TYR A 65 -1.80 7.73 9.22
C TYR A 65 -0.67 7.49 8.22
N VAL A 66 -0.88 6.59 7.26
CA VAL A 66 0.10 6.27 6.22
C VAL A 66 -0.54 6.53 4.86
N ASP A 67 0.17 7.26 4.01
CA ASP A 67 -0.23 7.65 2.66
C ASP A 67 0.64 6.94 1.62
N ALA A 68 0.07 6.57 0.48
CA ALA A 68 0.78 5.96 -0.63
C ALA A 68 0.18 6.34 -1.97
N HIS A 69 1.05 6.40 -2.98
CA HIS A 69 0.64 6.48 -4.36
C HIS A 69 0.60 5.09 -4.97
N ILE A 70 -0.53 4.75 -5.61
CA ILE A 70 -0.74 3.47 -6.26
C ILE A 70 -0.92 3.70 -7.76
N LEU A 71 -0.14 2.96 -8.54
CA LEU A 71 -0.19 2.93 -9.99
C LEU A 71 -0.80 1.58 -10.44
N LYS A 72 -1.98 1.67 -11.05
CA LYS A 72 -2.70 0.49 -11.53
C LYS A 72 -2.44 0.27 -13.02
N TRP A 73 -1.93 -0.92 -13.35
CA TRP A 73 -1.81 -1.38 -14.72
C TRP A 73 -3.16 -1.86 -15.27
N LYS A 74 -3.35 -1.79 -16.59
CA LYS A 74 -4.53 -2.35 -17.26
C LYS A 74 -4.54 -3.88 -17.17
N PRO A 75 -5.72 -4.52 -17.24
CA PRO A 75 -5.86 -5.98 -17.14
C PRO A 75 -4.97 -6.78 -18.11
N LEU A 76 -4.69 -6.23 -19.30
CA LEU A 76 -3.81 -6.87 -20.29
C LEU A 76 -2.35 -6.91 -19.84
N ALA A 77 -1.88 -5.91 -19.07
CA ALA A 77 -0.51 -5.86 -18.54
C ALA A 77 -0.31 -6.80 -17.35
N ASN A 78 -1.36 -7.03 -16.54
CA ASN A 78 -1.35 -8.03 -15.46
C ASN A 78 -1.11 -9.45 -16.01
N LEU A 79 -1.56 -9.72 -17.26
CA LEU A 79 -1.33 -10.99 -17.94
C LEU A 79 0.16 -11.28 -18.23
N PHE A 80 1.00 -10.23 -18.27
CA PHE A 80 2.45 -10.31 -18.46
C PHE A 80 3.23 -10.29 -17.13
N GLY A 81 2.55 -10.41 -15.98
CA GLY A 81 3.20 -10.41 -14.68
C GLY A 81 3.61 -9.03 -14.19
N LEU A 82 3.09 -7.95 -14.77
CA LEU A 82 3.23 -6.60 -14.20
C LEU A 82 2.18 -6.42 -13.10
N HIS A 83 2.65 -6.29 -11.85
CA HIS A 83 1.79 -6.16 -10.67
C HIS A 83 1.64 -4.68 -10.31
N THR A 84 0.66 -4.35 -9.47
CA THR A 84 0.43 -2.99 -8.95
C THR A 84 1.74 -2.39 -8.45
N ALA A 85 2.17 -1.27 -9.03
CA ALA A 85 3.31 -0.53 -8.52
C ALA A 85 2.83 0.44 -7.44
N TYR A 86 3.55 0.50 -6.32
CA TYR A 86 3.19 1.34 -5.19
C TYR A 86 4.41 2.03 -4.60
N GLU A 87 4.16 3.17 -3.97
CA GLU A 87 5.16 3.90 -3.22
C GLU A 87 4.53 4.51 -1.97
N LEU A 88 5.10 4.22 -0.80
CA LEU A 88 4.70 4.85 0.46
C LEU A 88 5.26 6.28 0.48
N ASP A 89 4.39 7.28 0.46
CA ASP A 89 4.77 8.69 0.32
C ASP A 89 5.18 9.28 1.68
N ARG A 90 4.24 9.27 2.64
CA ARG A 90 4.41 9.93 3.93
C ARG A 90 3.66 9.24 5.06
N VAL A 91 4.16 9.48 6.27
CA VAL A 91 3.51 9.10 7.52
C VAL A 91 3.20 10.34 8.35
N SER A 92 2.05 10.35 9.00
CA SER A 92 1.68 11.38 9.96
C SER A 92 0.97 10.82 11.18
N GLY A 93 1.00 11.57 12.27
CA GLY A 93 0.04 11.37 13.36
C GLY A 93 -1.23 12.15 13.08
N ARG A 94 -2.38 11.50 13.22
CA ARG A 94 -3.71 12.06 13.00
C ARG A 94 -4.46 12.16 14.32
N TYR A 95 -5.07 13.30 14.57
CA TYR A 95 -5.99 13.52 15.68
C TYR A 95 -7.40 13.07 15.28
N ARG A 96 -8.12 12.44 16.20
CA ARG A 96 -9.49 11.97 15.91
C ARG A 96 -10.47 13.11 15.74
N ALA A 97 -10.30 14.18 16.52
CA ALA A 97 -11.15 15.35 16.49
C ALA A 97 -10.59 16.40 15.53
N ALA A 98 -11.43 16.88 14.60
CA ALA A 98 -11.03 17.92 13.65
C ALA A 98 -10.56 19.22 14.32
N ALA A 99 -11.18 19.60 15.45
CA ALA A 99 -10.75 20.77 16.22
C ALA A 99 -9.33 20.61 16.76
N GLU A 100 -8.94 19.40 17.15
CA GLU A 100 -7.59 19.11 17.65
C GLU A 100 -6.56 19.08 16.52
N GLU A 101 -6.92 18.55 15.35
CA GLU A 101 -6.05 18.58 14.17
C GLU A 101 -5.74 20.01 13.72
N GLN A 102 -6.69 20.95 13.94
CA GLN A 102 -6.51 22.37 13.61
C GLN A 102 -5.66 23.13 14.63
N GLN A 103 -5.69 22.72 15.90
CA GLN A 103 -5.09 23.48 17.01
C GLN A 103 -3.75 22.92 17.48
N ASN A 104 -3.54 21.62 17.32
CA ASN A 104 -2.33 20.95 17.79
C ASN A 104 -1.25 20.86 16.69
N ALA A 105 -0.02 20.62 17.13
CA ALA A 105 1.10 20.46 16.22
C ALA A 105 0.97 19.18 15.38
N ARG A 106 0.81 19.33 14.06
CA ARG A 106 0.82 18.21 13.11
C ARG A 106 2.24 17.70 12.87
N THR A 107 2.43 16.38 12.90
CA THR A 107 3.73 15.76 12.58
C THR A 107 3.61 14.95 11.30
N VAL A 108 4.37 15.31 10.27
CA VAL A 108 4.40 14.62 8.97
C VAL A 108 5.86 14.34 8.63
N GLN A 109 6.15 13.12 8.19
CA GLN A 109 7.48 12.67 7.78
C GLN A 109 7.37 11.93 6.45
N ALA A 110 8.33 12.15 5.55
CA ALA A 110 8.43 11.39 4.30
C ALA A 110 8.84 9.93 4.59
N LEU A 111 8.19 8.99 3.92
CA LEU A 111 8.51 7.55 3.95
C LEU A 111 9.31 7.13 2.72
N ALA A 112 9.08 7.80 1.58
CA ALA A 112 9.79 7.54 0.34
C ALA A 112 11.26 7.95 0.46
N PRO A 113 12.23 7.09 0.09
CA PRO A 113 13.59 7.53 -0.12
C PRO A 113 13.63 8.51 -1.29
N GLU A 114 14.46 9.56 -1.22
CA GLU A 114 14.72 10.43 -2.37
C GLU A 114 15.34 9.58 -3.51
N ARG A 115 14.51 9.11 -4.44
CA ARG A 115 14.97 8.40 -5.63
C ARG A 115 15.17 9.39 -6.77
N PRO A 116 16.33 9.36 -7.45
CA PRO A 116 16.57 10.21 -8.62
C PRO A 116 15.72 9.79 -9.85
N LEU A 117 15.17 8.57 -9.82
CA LEU A 117 14.31 8.01 -10.87
C LEU A 117 12.99 7.58 -10.25
N ASP A 118 12.01 8.48 -10.35
CA ASP A 118 10.63 8.27 -9.95
C ASP A 118 9.88 7.59 -11.11
N LEU A 119 9.31 6.40 -10.86
CA LEU A 119 8.51 5.66 -11.85
C LEU A 119 7.31 6.50 -12.34
N PHE A 120 6.78 7.38 -11.49
CA PHE A 120 5.73 8.33 -11.83
C PHE A 120 6.24 9.45 -12.75
N GLN A 121 7.49 9.91 -12.59
CA GLN A 121 8.11 10.84 -13.55
C GLN A 121 8.46 10.15 -14.87
N LEU A 122 8.89 8.89 -14.84
CA LEU A 122 9.16 8.10 -16.04
C LEU A 122 7.87 7.90 -16.86
N ARG A 123 6.72 7.72 -16.19
CA ARG A 123 5.38 7.73 -16.83
C ARG A 123 5.09 9.05 -17.53
N GLN A 124 5.31 10.19 -16.86
CA GLN A 124 5.07 11.51 -17.44
C GLN A 124 5.97 11.76 -18.67
N ARG A 125 7.16 11.17 -18.69
CA ARG A 125 8.11 11.28 -19.80
C ARG A 125 7.80 10.36 -20.99
N TYR A 126 7.12 9.23 -20.78
CA TYR A 126 6.79 8.24 -21.82
C TYR A 126 5.27 8.03 -21.97
N ALA A 127 4.57 9.07 -22.44
CA ALA A 127 3.12 9.05 -22.71
C ALA A 127 2.67 7.91 -23.67
N LEU A 128 3.58 7.41 -24.50
CA LEU A 128 3.36 6.26 -25.40
C LEU A 128 3.02 4.96 -24.65
N LEU A 129 3.38 4.82 -23.36
CA LEU A 129 3.01 3.66 -22.53
C LEU A 129 1.62 3.83 -21.89
N GLY A 130 0.95 4.97 -22.08
CA GLY A 130 -0.37 5.30 -21.52
C GLY A 130 -1.47 4.27 -21.81
N PHE A 131 -1.35 3.51 -22.90
CA PHE A 131 -2.32 2.46 -23.23
C PHE A 131 -2.28 1.27 -22.26
N LEU A 132 -1.22 1.10 -21.47
CA LEU A 132 -1.02 0.01 -20.50
C LEU A 132 -1.47 0.35 -19.08
N PHE A 133 -1.88 1.58 -18.78
CA PHE A 133 -2.24 2.04 -17.42
C PHE A 133 -3.73 2.38 -17.29
N ASP A 134 -4.29 2.12 -16.11
CA ASP A 134 -5.71 2.34 -15.82
C ASP A 134 -5.92 3.64 -15.02
N ALA A 135 -5.26 3.76 -13.85
CA ALA A 135 -5.41 4.90 -12.96
C ALA A 135 -4.19 5.11 -12.04
N GLU A 136 -4.01 6.36 -11.61
CA GLU A 136 -3.15 6.76 -10.50
C GLU A 136 -4.05 7.33 -9.39
N TYR A 137 -3.90 6.83 -8.17
CA TYR A 137 -4.67 7.33 -7.03
C TYR A 137 -3.88 7.23 -5.73
N GLY A 138 -4.18 8.17 -4.82
CA GLY A 138 -3.68 8.13 -3.46
C GLY A 138 -4.52 7.17 -2.61
N SER A 139 -3.86 6.36 -1.80
CA SER A 139 -4.51 5.49 -0.83
C SER A 139 -3.88 5.72 0.54
N ALA A 140 -4.72 5.85 1.55
CA ALA A 140 -4.26 6.05 2.91
C ALA A 140 -4.98 5.10 3.86
N THR A 141 -4.26 4.68 4.89
CA THR A 141 -4.80 3.85 5.97
C THR A 141 -4.44 4.45 7.32
N PHE A 142 -5.29 4.21 8.32
CA PHE A 142 -5.07 4.70 9.66
C PHE A 142 -5.31 3.65 10.74
N VAL A 143 -4.54 3.73 11.82
CA VAL A 143 -4.61 2.78 12.93
C VAL A 143 -4.46 3.50 14.26
N MET A 144 -5.27 3.10 15.24
CA MET A 144 -5.17 3.60 16.63
C MET A 144 -3.79 3.28 17.22
N ALA A 145 -3.13 4.30 17.77
CA ALA A 145 -1.82 4.22 18.42
C ALA A 145 -1.94 4.35 19.96
N ASP A 146 -3.09 3.96 20.51
CA ASP A 146 -3.43 4.02 21.93
C ASP A 146 -2.67 3.02 22.80
N ARG A 147 -2.25 1.90 22.19
CA ARG A 147 -1.52 0.80 22.85
C ARG A 147 -0.40 0.29 21.96
N PRO A 148 0.61 -0.38 22.54
CA PRO A 148 1.62 -1.08 21.76
C PRO A 148 0.96 -2.07 20.80
N ALA A 149 1.38 -2.03 19.53
CA ALA A 149 0.84 -2.90 18.49
C ALA A 149 1.85 -3.10 17.37
N GLU A 150 1.80 -4.27 16.74
CA GLU A 150 2.50 -4.53 15.49
C GLU A 150 1.48 -4.66 14.37
N ILE A 151 1.69 -3.91 13.29
CA ILE A 151 0.75 -3.72 12.20
C ILE A 151 1.46 -4.05 10.89
N GLU A 152 0.88 -4.89 10.04
CA GLU A 152 1.27 -4.97 8.64
C GLU A 152 0.48 -3.95 7.81
N ILE A 153 1.20 -3.07 7.14
CA ILE A 153 0.66 -2.25 6.06
C ILE A 153 0.83 -3.04 4.78
N ARG A 154 -0.30 -3.41 4.18
CA ARG A 154 -0.39 -4.19 2.94
C ARG A 154 -0.90 -3.31 1.81
N VAL A 155 -0.46 -3.59 0.59
CA VAL A 155 -0.94 -2.95 -0.63
C VAL A 155 -1.66 -4.01 -1.46
N SER A 156 -2.84 -3.66 -1.96
CA SER A 156 -3.60 -4.47 -2.91
C SER A 156 -3.94 -3.66 -4.16
N THR A 157 -4.66 -4.29 -5.08
CA THR A 157 -5.23 -3.59 -6.25
C THR A 157 -6.24 -2.51 -5.88
N SER A 158 -6.83 -2.55 -4.68
CA SER A 158 -7.85 -1.60 -4.20
C SER A 158 -7.33 -0.53 -3.26
N GLY A 159 -6.12 -0.68 -2.69
CA GLY A 159 -5.55 0.33 -1.81
C GLY A 159 -4.59 -0.21 -0.75
N LEU A 160 -4.26 0.67 0.20
CA LEU A 160 -3.59 0.32 1.44
C LEU A 160 -4.57 -0.31 2.43
N MET A 161 -4.08 -1.31 3.15
CA MET A 161 -4.78 -1.96 4.25
C MET A 161 -3.83 -2.12 5.43
N ALA A 162 -4.29 -1.77 6.62
CA ALA A 162 -3.55 -2.02 7.85
C ALA A 162 -4.15 -3.22 8.58
N ARG A 163 -3.33 -4.26 8.83
CA ARG A 163 -3.72 -5.47 9.56
C ARG A 163 -2.91 -5.56 10.84
N ARG A 164 -3.59 -5.62 11.97
CA ARG A 164 -2.93 -5.86 13.26
C ARG A 164 -2.46 -7.31 13.32
N LEU A 165 -1.22 -7.53 13.71
CA LEU A 165 -0.70 -8.84 14.04
C LEU A 165 -1.17 -9.19 15.45
N GLU A 166 -1.86 -10.31 15.60
CA GLU A 166 -2.15 -10.87 16.92
C GLU A 166 -0.83 -11.33 17.54
N ALA A 167 -0.62 -11.02 18.82
CA ALA A 167 0.52 -11.56 19.55
C ALA A 167 0.34 -13.09 19.64
N PRO A 168 1.42 -13.88 19.44
CA PRO A 168 1.36 -15.34 19.52
C PRO A 168 0.96 -15.83 20.91
#